data_AF-A0A952XKY1-F1
#
_entry.id   AF-A0A952XKY1-F1
#
_cell.length_a   1.000
_cell.length_b   1.000
_cell.length_c   1.000
_cell.angle_alpha   90.00
_cell.angle_beta   90.00
_cell.angle_gamma   90.00
#
_symmetry.space_group_name_H-M   'P 1'
#
loop_
_entity.id
_entity.type
_entity.pdbx_description
1 polymer ?
#
loop_
_entity_poly.entity_id
_entity_poly.type
_entity_poly.pdbx_seq_one_letter_code
_entity_poly.pdbx_strand_id
1 'polypeptide(L)'
;MANVAAAAPGPAPVAQAKRKAKRKRNLLQWVTESGAFKFFILACIIVNALMLGYDANFGPDNAYRDLIGQWNQIFLWIFTAELVLEFLAQGPRRYVRSGWNWFDVVIVAASWGAAVPGVTALRAFRVIRVFRLVSNVPQMQRVVEALMK
;
A
#
# COMPACT_ATOMS: atom_id res chain seq x y z
N MET A 1 -54.87 -39.30 -22.39
CA MET A 1 -54.27 -38.05 -22.92
C MET A 1 -54.30 -36.98 -21.85
N ALA A 2 -53.17 -36.72 -21.19
CA ALA A 2 -52.84 -35.46 -20.54
C ALA A 2 -51.32 -35.48 -20.31
N ASN A 3 -50.67 -34.47 -20.87
CA ASN A 3 -49.25 -34.40 -21.16
C ASN A 3 -48.41 -34.23 -19.89
N VAL A 4 -47.37 -35.06 -19.72
CA VAL A 4 -46.33 -34.90 -18.71
C VAL A 4 -45.47 -33.71 -19.13
N ALA A 5 -45.88 -32.50 -18.76
CA ALA A 5 -45.04 -31.31 -18.84
C ALA A 5 -44.08 -31.33 -17.64
N ALA A 6 -43.04 -32.17 -17.75
CA ALA A 6 -41.87 -32.09 -16.89
C ALA A 6 -41.25 -30.69 -17.07
N ALA A 7 -41.51 -29.80 -16.11
CA ALA A 7 -40.83 -28.52 -16.01
C ALA A 7 -39.33 -28.80 -15.94
N ALA A 8 -38.62 -28.48 -17.02
CA ALA A 8 -37.18 -28.63 -17.10
C ALA A 8 -36.53 -27.91 -15.91
N PRO A 9 -35.57 -28.53 -15.20
CA PRO A 9 -34.86 -27.85 -14.12
C PRO A 9 -34.17 -26.60 -14.69
N GLY A 10 -34.54 -25.44 -14.15
CA GLY A 10 -33.88 -24.18 -14.46
C GLY A 10 -32.36 -24.31 -14.29
N PRO A 11 -31.56 -23.58 -15.09
CA PRO A 11 -30.12 -23.78 -15.13
C PRO A 11 -29.48 -23.65 -13.73
N ALA A 12 -28.67 -24.65 -13.38
CA ALA A 12 -28.05 -24.82 -12.06
C ALA A 12 -27.29 -23.55 -11.56
N PRO A 13 -27.25 -23.32 -10.23
CA PRO A 13 -26.62 -22.15 -9.58
C PRO A 13 -25.12 -21.94 -9.89
N VAL A 14 -24.47 -22.93 -10.52
CA VAL A 14 -23.08 -22.87 -10.97
C VAL A 14 -22.85 -21.80 -12.06
N ALA A 15 -23.87 -21.49 -12.87
CA ALA A 15 -23.78 -20.48 -13.93
C ALA A 15 -23.66 -19.04 -13.37
N GLN A 16 -24.29 -18.77 -12.22
CA GLN A 16 -24.18 -17.48 -11.53
C GLN A 16 -22.85 -17.34 -10.77
N ALA A 17 -22.31 -18.44 -10.25
CA ALA A 17 -20.98 -18.48 -9.63
C ALA A 17 -19.86 -18.12 -10.65
N LYS A 18 -19.99 -18.55 -11.90
CA LYS A 18 -19.03 -18.22 -12.97
C LYS A 18 -19.13 -16.78 -13.48
N ARG A 19 -20.27 -16.09 -13.30
CA ARG A 19 -20.40 -14.65 -13.63
C ARG A 19 -19.60 -13.72 -12.71
N LYS A 20 -19.24 -14.17 -11.50
CA LYS A 20 -18.27 -13.49 -10.62
C LYS A 20 -16.80 -13.75 -11.04
N ALA A 21 -16.55 -14.71 -11.95
CA ALA A 21 -15.24 -15.30 -12.20
C ALA A 21 -14.45 -14.70 -13.38
N LYS A 22 -14.91 -13.62 -14.00
CA LYS A 22 -14.11 -12.89 -15.01
C LYS A 22 -14.08 -11.40 -14.71
N ARG A 23 -13.66 -11.06 -13.48
CA ARG A 23 -13.16 -9.71 -13.18
C ARG A 23 -11.97 -9.51 -14.12
N LYS A 24 -12.15 -8.76 -15.22
CA LYS A 24 -11.02 -8.35 -16.07
C LYS A 24 -9.95 -7.84 -15.10
N ARG A 25 -8.80 -8.49 -15.03
CA ARG A 25 -7.66 -7.97 -14.26
C ARG A 25 -7.31 -6.68 -14.97
N ASN A 26 -7.71 -5.55 -14.37
CA ASN A 26 -7.38 -4.25 -14.91
C ASN A 26 -5.86 -4.16 -14.95
N LEU A 27 -5.30 -3.48 -15.96
CA LEU A 27 -3.86 -3.29 -16.12
C LEU A 27 -3.19 -2.84 -14.81
N LEU A 28 -3.89 -2.00 -14.03
CA LEU A 28 -3.47 -1.53 -12.71
C LEU A 28 -3.21 -2.69 -11.73
N GLN A 29 -4.11 -3.68 -11.65
CA GLN A 29 -3.91 -4.84 -10.77
C GLN A 29 -2.69 -5.66 -11.18
N TRP A 30 -2.44 -5.78 -12.49
CA TRP A 30 -1.27 -6.51 -12.97
C TRP A 30 0.04 -5.78 -12.63
N VAL A 31 0.07 -4.45 -12.75
CA VAL A 31 1.22 -3.63 -12.38
C VAL A 31 1.48 -3.66 -10.87
N THR A 32 0.45 -3.44 -10.04
CA THR A 32 0.59 -3.41 -8.57
C THR A 32 0.88 -4.79 -7.97
N GLU A 33 0.42 -5.87 -8.60
CA GLU A 33 0.71 -7.23 -8.15
C GLU A 33 2.08 -7.75 -8.66
N SER A 34 2.75 -7.02 -9.55
CA SER A 34 4.04 -7.46 -10.06
C SER A 34 5.10 -7.46 -8.95
N GLY A 35 5.83 -8.58 -8.84
CA GLY A 35 6.89 -8.73 -7.84
C GLY A 35 7.99 -7.66 -7.99
N ALA A 36 8.27 -7.25 -9.23
CA ALA A 36 9.22 -6.18 -9.53
C ALA A 36 8.78 -4.83 -8.98
N PHE A 37 7.49 -4.46 -9.12
CA PHE A 37 6.96 -3.21 -8.56
C PHE A 37 7.01 -3.22 -7.04
N LYS A 38 6.60 -4.32 -6.40
CA LYS A 38 6.68 -4.46 -4.93
C LYS A 38 8.12 -4.41 -4.42
N PHE A 39 9.04 -5.07 -5.11
CA PHE A 39 10.47 -5.01 -4.78
C PHE A 39 11.06 -3.61 -4.97
N PHE A 40 10.66 -2.90 -6.04
CA PHE A 40 11.06 -1.51 -6.27
C PHE A 40 10.62 -0.59 -5.12
N ILE A 41 9.34 -0.65 -4.73
CA ILE A 41 8.84 0.15 -3.60
C ILE A 41 9.57 -0.23 -2.30
N LEU A 42 9.77 -1.52 -2.05
CA LEU A 42 10.54 -1.99 -0.89
C LEU A 42 11.96 -1.42 -0.86
N ALA A 43 12.65 -1.44 -2.01
CA ALA A 43 13.98 -0.85 -2.14
C ALA A 43 13.96 0.66 -1.87
N CYS A 44 12.97 1.39 -2.39
CA CYS A 44 12.78 2.81 -2.09
C CYS A 44 12.57 3.07 -0.59
N ILE A 45 11.79 2.23 0.11
CA ILE A 45 11.58 2.37 1.56
C ILE A 45 12.89 2.18 2.33
N ILE A 46 13.68 1.17 1.96
CA ILE A 46 14.97 0.90 2.60
C ILE A 46 15.95 2.05 2.37
N VAL A 47 16.09 2.51 1.12
CA VAL A 47 16.95 3.66 0.80
C VAL A 47 16.52 4.92 1.54
N ASN A 48 15.21 5.18 1.62
CA ASN A 48 14.67 6.30 2.39
C ASN A 48 15.00 6.20 3.89
N ALA A 49 14.92 4.99 4.46
CA ALA A 49 15.26 4.76 5.86
C ALA A 49 16.76 4.99 6.13
N LEU A 50 17.63 4.54 5.23
CA LEU A 50 19.08 4.77 5.33
C LEU A 50 19.43 6.26 5.25
N MET A 51 18.81 7.01 4.32
CA MET A 51 19.00 8.45 4.22
C MET A 51 18.54 9.18 5.50
N LEU A 52 17.43 8.74 6.09
CA LEU A 52 16.94 9.31 7.34
C LEU A 52 17.88 9.01 8.52
N GLY A 53 18.42 7.79 8.60
CA GLY A 53 19.42 7.43 9.59
C GLY A 53 20.71 8.23 9.44
N TYR A 54 21.14 8.48 8.20
CA TYR A 54 22.27 9.35 7.89
C TYR A 54 22.01 10.80 8.34
N ASP A 55 20.85 11.38 7.99
CA ASP A 55 20.44 12.73 8.44
C ASP A 55 20.44 12.84 9.98
N ALA A 56 20.01 11.78 10.67
CA ALA A 56 19.98 11.75 12.13
C ALA A 56 21.38 11.71 12.79
N ASN A 57 22.37 11.10 12.14
CA ASN A 57 23.71 10.94 12.71
C ASN A 57 24.63 12.15 12.47
N PHE A 58 24.51 12.80 11.30
CA PHE A 58 25.37 13.93 10.92
C PHE A 58 24.78 15.30 11.29
N GLY A 59 23.50 15.38 11.67
CA GLY A 59 22.91 16.57 12.24
C GLY A 59 22.87 17.78 11.30
N PRO A 60 22.80 19.02 11.85
CA PRO A 60 22.65 20.26 11.07
C PRO A 60 23.80 20.57 10.11
N ASP A 61 25.00 20.04 10.36
CA ASP A 61 26.24 20.35 9.62
C ASP A 61 26.44 19.47 8.37
N ASN A 62 25.43 18.67 8.02
CA ASN A 62 25.49 17.79 6.87
C ASN A 62 25.38 18.56 5.54
N ALA A 63 26.46 18.57 4.76
CA ALA A 63 26.52 19.22 3.44
C ALA A 63 25.48 18.67 2.44
N TYR A 64 24.99 17.44 2.65
CA TYR A 64 24.00 16.79 1.77
C TYR A 64 22.55 16.95 2.26
N ARG A 65 22.30 17.75 3.30
CA ARG A 65 20.98 17.87 3.93
C ARG A 65 19.88 18.30 2.95
N ASP A 66 20.16 19.28 2.10
CA ASP A 66 19.20 19.76 1.10
C ASP A 66 18.92 18.72 0.02
N LEU A 67 19.95 17.95 -0.38
CA LEU A 67 19.82 16.85 -1.32
C LEU A 67 18.97 15.71 -0.71
N ILE A 68 19.23 15.34 0.53
CA ILE A 68 18.44 14.34 1.28
C ILE A 68 16.99 14.81 1.42
N GLY A 69 16.76 16.10 1.68
CA GLY A 69 15.43 16.70 1.70
C GLY A 69 14.66 16.52 0.38
N GLN A 70 15.31 16.79 -0.75
CA GLN A 70 14.72 16.60 -2.08
C GLN A 70 14.38 15.14 -2.36
N TRP A 71 15.29 14.21 -2.07
CA TRP A 71 15.04 12.78 -2.22
C TRP A 71 13.89 12.30 -1.33
N ASN A 72 13.83 12.76 -0.08
CA ASN A 72 12.73 12.44 0.84
C ASN A 72 11.37 12.89 0.30
N GLN A 73 11.31 14.01 -0.41
CA GLN A 73 10.09 14.48 -1.06
C GLN A 73 9.72 13.61 -2.26
N ILE A 74 10.70 13.20 -3.07
CA ILE A 74 10.49 12.28 -4.21
C ILE A 74 9.94 10.94 -3.70
N PHE A 75 10.53 10.36 -2.66
CA PHE A 75 10.05 9.11 -2.06
C PHE A 75 8.62 9.23 -1.54
N LEU A 76 8.27 10.36 -0.89
CA LEU A 76 6.90 10.62 -0.46
C LEU A 76 5.91 10.57 -1.62
N TRP A 77 6.25 11.19 -2.75
CA TRP A 77 5.43 11.16 -3.95
C TRP A 77 5.29 9.75 -4.54
N ILE A 78 6.39 9.00 -4.62
CA ILE A 78 6.39 7.61 -5.11
C ILE A 78 5.46 6.74 -4.25
N PHE A 79 5.59 6.81 -2.93
CA PHE A 79 4.75 6.01 -2.01
C PHE A 79 3.30 6.47 -2.00
N THR A 80 3.04 7.76 -2.24
CA THR A 80 1.67 8.27 -2.40
C THR A 80 1.06 7.73 -3.69
N ALA A 81 1.80 7.74 -4.80
CA ALA A 81 1.34 7.21 -6.08
C ALA A 81 1.08 5.71 -6.02
N GLU A 82 1.97 4.93 -5.40
CA GLU A 82 1.75 3.50 -5.14
C GLU A 82 0.45 3.28 -4.36
N LEU A 83 0.24 3.98 -3.24
CA LEU A 83 -0.95 3.81 -2.44
C LEU A 83 -2.24 4.11 -3.22
N VAL A 84 -2.22 5.16 -4.05
CA VAL A 84 -3.34 5.51 -4.92
C VAL A 84 -3.57 4.42 -5.97
N LEU A 85 -2.52 3.90 -6.59
CA LEU A 85 -2.63 2.79 -7.55
C LEU A 85 -3.23 1.55 -6.91
N GLU A 86 -2.81 1.21 -5.68
CA GLU A 86 -3.32 0.07 -4.93
C GLU A 86 -4.79 0.27 -4.50
N PHE A 87 -5.14 1.49 -4.09
CA PHE A 87 -6.53 1.88 -3.82
C PHE A 87 -7.43 1.70 -5.05
N LEU A 88 -6.98 2.18 -6.21
CA LEU A 88 -7.71 2.06 -7.48
C LEU A 88 -7.77 0.59 -7.98
N ALA A 89 -6.71 -0.19 -7.75
CA ALA A 89 -6.64 -1.60 -8.14
C ALA A 89 -7.59 -2.47 -7.31
N GLN A 90 -7.62 -2.30 -5.98
CA GLN A 90 -8.44 -3.12 -5.09
C GLN A 90 -9.91 -2.67 -5.08
N GLY A 91 -10.14 -1.36 -5.17
CA GLY A 91 -11.44 -0.70 -5.06
C GLY A 91 -11.82 -0.38 -3.60
N PRO A 92 -12.66 0.65 -3.37
CA PRO A 92 -12.89 1.23 -2.05
C PRO A 92 -13.43 0.23 -1.02
N ARG A 93 -14.35 -0.66 -1.42
CA ARG A 93 -14.95 -1.66 -0.51
C ARG A 93 -13.96 -2.68 0.07
N ARG A 94 -12.95 -3.09 -0.71
CA ARG A 94 -11.96 -4.07 -0.25
C ARG A 94 -10.84 -3.36 0.52
N TYR A 95 -10.47 -2.17 0.06
CA TYR A 95 -9.42 -1.37 0.67
C TYR A 95 -9.74 -1.00 2.12
N VAL A 96 -10.96 -0.51 2.39
CA VAL A 96 -11.37 -0.10 3.74
C VAL A 96 -11.54 -1.26 4.73
N ARG A 97 -11.57 -2.51 4.24
CA ARG A 97 -11.70 -3.72 5.08
C ARG A 97 -10.35 -4.27 5.54
N SER A 98 -9.25 -3.84 4.92
CA SER A 98 -7.89 -4.21 5.31
C SER A 98 -7.35 -3.20 6.32
N GLY A 99 -7.08 -3.64 7.56
CA GLY A 99 -6.48 -2.78 8.59
C GLY A 99 -5.09 -2.26 8.20
N TRP A 100 -4.32 -3.07 7.47
CA TRP A 100 -3.00 -2.70 6.95
C TRP A 100 -3.06 -1.59 5.89
N ASN A 101 -4.14 -1.52 5.12
CA ASN A 101 -4.30 -0.46 4.12
C ASN A 101 -4.61 0.88 4.81
N TRP A 102 -5.43 0.86 5.86
CA TRP A 102 -5.70 2.05 6.69
C TRP A 102 -4.44 2.56 7.39
N PHE A 103 -3.60 1.65 7.87
CA PHE A 103 -2.30 2.00 8.43
C PHE A 103 -1.47 2.81 7.42
N ASP A 104 -1.41 2.36 6.16
CA ASP A 104 -0.64 3.06 5.13
C ASP A 104 -1.19 4.46 4.79
N VAL A 105 -2.52 4.62 4.75
CA VAL A 105 -3.17 5.93 4.58
C VAL A 105 -2.75 6.90 5.69
N VAL A 106 -2.76 6.44 6.94
CA VAL A 106 -2.37 7.27 8.10
C VAL A 106 -0.92 7.68 7.99
N ILE A 107 -0.03 6.77 7.58
CA ILE A 107 1.39 7.08 7.37
C ILE A 107 1.56 8.14 6.28
N VAL A 108 0.89 8.00 5.13
CA VAL A 108 0.93 9.00 4.05
C VAL A 108 0.42 10.35 4.55
N ALA A 109 -0.71 10.39 5.25
CA ALA A 109 -1.29 11.62 5.77
C ALA A 109 -0.35 12.32 6.78
N ALA A 110 0.20 11.57 7.75
CA ALA A 110 1.19 12.09 8.70
C ALA A 110 2.45 12.60 7.99
N SER A 111 2.86 11.90 6.93
CA SER A 111 4.02 12.24 6.11
C SER A 111 3.85 13.53 5.32
N TRP A 112 2.64 13.83 4.85
CA TRP A 112 2.28 15.09 4.22
C TRP A 112 2.23 16.24 5.24
N GLY A 113 1.65 15.99 6.43
CA GLY A 113 1.68 16.96 7.52
C GLY A 113 3.11 17.31 7.95
N ALA A 114 4.02 16.33 7.98
CA ALA A 114 5.44 16.51 8.26
C ALA A 114 6.20 17.32 7.20
N ALA A 115 5.68 17.40 5.97
CA ALA A 115 6.27 18.17 4.88
C ALA A 115 5.85 19.65 4.91
N VAL A 116 4.89 20.04 5.75
CA VAL A 116 4.44 21.43 5.88
C VAL A 116 5.50 22.27 6.61
N PRO A 117 5.96 23.39 6.03
CA PRO A 117 6.89 24.31 6.70
C PRO A 117 6.30 24.84 8.01
N GLY A 118 7.12 24.88 9.07
CA GLY A 118 6.73 25.44 10.38
C GLY A 118 6.35 24.40 11.44
N VAL A 119 6.15 23.13 11.08
CA VAL A 119 5.76 22.07 12.06
C VAL A 119 6.91 21.10 12.34
N THR A 120 7.89 21.56 13.12
CA THR A 120 9.13 20.81 13.38
C THR A 120 8.91 19.46 14.06
N ALA A 121 7.93 19.36 14.95
CA ALA A 121 7.60 18.11 15.65
C ALA A 121 7.11 17.01 14.69
N LEU A 122 6.35 17.39 13.65
CA LEU A 122 5.84 16.42 12.67
C LEU A 122 6.97 15.83 11.82
N ARG A 123 8.13 16.50 11.70
CA ARG A 123 9.28 15.94 10.97
C ARG A 123 9.73 14.61 11.57
N ALA A 124 9.54 14.36 12.86
CA ALA A 124 9.86 13.06 13.47
C ALA A 124 8.97 11.92 12.92
N PHE A 125 7.73 12.22 12.51
CA PHE A 125 6.82 11.23 11.94
C PHE A 125 7.27 10.66 10.61
N ARG A 126 8.26 11.24 9.93
CA ARG A 126 8.85 10.60 8.74
C ARG A 126 9.51 9.25 9.05
N VAL A 127 9.94 9.02 10.30
CA VAL A 127 10.42 7.71 10.79
C VAL A 127 9.32 6.66 10.69
N ILE A 128 8.05 7.07 10.83
CA ILE A 128 6.90 6.15 10.74
C ILE A 128 6.85 5.49 9.35
N ARG A 129 7.36 6.14 8.30
CA ARG A 129 7.40 5.58 6.94
C ARG A 129 8.20 4.27 6.87
N VAL A 130 9.17 4.06 7.77
CA VAL A 130 9.92 2.79 7.84
C VAL A 130 8.99 1.62 8.23
N PHE A 131 7.93 1.89 9.01
CA PHE A 131 6.93 0.87 9.32
C PHE A 131 6.12 0.43 8.11
N ARG A 132 6.18 1.14 6.97
CA ARG A 132 5.61 0.65 5.71
C ARG A 132 6.25 -0.65 5.24
N LEU A 133 7.47 -0.97 5.71
CA LEU A 133 8.05 -2.31 5.53
C LEU A 133 7.11 -3.39 6.06
N VAL A 134 6.49 -3.15 7.21
CA VAL A 134 5.56 -4.10 7.83
C VAL A 134 4.30 -4.24 6.99
N SER A 135 3.72 -3.13 6.52
CA SER A 135 2.50 -3.18 5.69
C SER A 135 2.75 -3.75 4.29
N ASN A 136 3.92 -3.50 3.68
CA ASN A 136 4.20 -3.90 2.31
C ASN A 136 4.77 -5.32 2.21
N VAL A 137 5.25 -5.90 3.32
CA VAL A 137 5.77 -7.27 3.39
C VAL A 137 4.77 -8.15 4.14
N PRO A 138 3.96 -8.99 3.45
CA PRO A 138 2.95 -9.84 4.08
C PRO A 138 3.52 -10.85 5.10
N GLN A 139 4.82 -11.14 5.04
CA GLN A 139 5.50 -11.96 6.04
C GLN A 139 5.67 -11.20 7.36
N MET A 140 6.00 -9.89 7.31
CA MET A 140 6.10 -9.05 8.50
C MET A 140 4.74 -8.84 9.16
N GLN A 141 3.67 -8.65 8.38
CA GLN A 141 2.31 -8.59 8.90
C GLN A 141 1.97 -9.83 9.73
N ARG A 142 2.27 -11.03 9.20
CA ARG A 142 2.03 -12.30 9.90
C ARG A 142 2.82 -12.42 11.20
N VAL A 143 4.07 -11.94 11.23
CA VAL A 143 4.88 -11.92 12.45
C VAL A 143 4.26 -10.99 13.50
N VAL A 144 3.85 -9.78 13.09
CA VAL A 144 3.20 -8.82 14.00
C VAL A 144 1.86 -9.36 14.51
N GLU A 145 1.03 -9.94 13.64
CA GLU A 145 -0.24 -10.56 14.01
C GLU A 145 -0.06 -11.73 14.98
N ALA A 146 1.03 -12.50 14.85
CA ALA A 146 1.36 -13.58 15.78
C ALA A 146 1.79 -13.08 17.16
N LEU A 147 2.43 -11.91 17.24
CA LEU A 147 2.82 -11.28 18.52
C LEU A 147 1.66 -10.63 19.26
N MET A 148 0.60 -10.24 18.55
CA MET A 148 -0.58 -9.57 19.12
C MET A 148 -1.65 -10.55 19.64
N LYS A 149 -1.34 -11.84 19.67
CA LYS A 149 -2.26 -12.93 20.02
C LYS A 149 -1.82 -13.61 21.30
#